data_AF-A0A7X6VBS9-F1
#
_entry.id   AF-A0A7X6VBS9-F1
#
_cell.length_a   1.000
_cell.length_b   1.000
_cell.length_c   1.000
_cell.angle_alpha   90.00
_cell.angle_beta   90.00
_cell.angle_gamma   90.00
#
_symmetry.space_group_name_H-M   'P 1'
#
loop_
_entity.id
_entity.type
_entity.pdbx_description
1 polymer ?
#
loop_
_entity_poly.entity_id
_entity_poly.type
_entity_poly.pdbx_seq_one_letter_code
_entity_poly.pdbx_strand_id
1 'polypeptide(L)'
;MPEEMMQKDKGFNLTFENDGVYLTVYKPLDFFNRVNETDILNIIRKKRIQNYNASIITDTVSKSEGVPVKIAEAQEEQSVNSTIEAIVSQDKMSAFIILSPPEANGTPPSLEAIVQALYSKGVVWGMNESKIRELVANPVYNIQIQVAEGVPAINGKNGEVKYIFDIKKDRTPTIMEDGTVNYKEMNLVESVTKGQKLAELIPPIAGRPGKNLVGSELKAIDGRDARIPRGRNVVLSDDGCELYSTIDG
;
A
#
# COMPACT_ATOMS: atom_id res chain seq x y z
N MET A 1 20.35 34.13 3.77
CA MET A 1 21.47 33.94 4.71
C MET A 1 21.04 32.92 5.76
N PRO A 2 21.23 31.61 5.54
CA PRO A 2 20.61 30.63 6.44
C PRO A 2 21.42 29.33 6.60
N GLU A 3 22.36 29.20 7.55
CA GLU A 3 22.94 27.87 7.88
C GLU A 3 23.24 27.59 9.36
N GLU A 4 23.14 28.54 10.29
CA GLU A 4 23.61 28.30 11.68
C GLU A 4 22.55 27.85 12.70
N MET A 5 21.32 27.50 12.29
CA MET A 5 20.24 27.21 13.24
C MET A 5 19.91 25.72 13.43
N MET A 6 20.88 24.82 13.30
CA MET A 6 20.60 23.37 13.39
C MET A 6 21.53 22.56 14.29
N GLN A 7 21.84 23.02 15.52
CA GLN A 7 22.33 22.11 16.57
C GLN A 7 22.24 22.67 18.01
N LYS A 8 21.13 23.30 18.42
CA LYS A 8 21.02 23.94 19.75
C LYS A 8 20.47 23.06 20.89
N ASP A 9 20.61 21.73 20.80
CA ASP A 9 20.00 20.79 21.77
C ASP A 9 20.98 19.84 22.49
N LYS A 10 22.29 19.85 22.15
CA LYS A 10 23.22 18.82 22.67
C LYS A 10 24.38 19.31 23.54
N GLY A 11 24.49 20.60 23.85
CA GLY A 11 25.57 21.11 24.71
C GLY A 11 26.99 20.99 24.12
N PHE A 12 27.14 20.46 22.91
CA PHE A 12 28.40 20.45 22.16
C PHE A 12 28.15 20.63 20.65
N ASN A 13 29.17 21.04 19.92
CA ASN A 13 29.17 21.21 18.47
C ASN A 13 30.48 20.66 17.86
N LEU A 14 30.40 20.10 16.66
CA LEU A 14 31.54 19.60 15.88
C LEU A 14 31.62 20.37 14.57
N THR A 15 32.75 21.03 14.34
CA THR A 15 33.01 21.83 13.13
C THR A 15 34.13 21.19 12.33
N PHE A 16 33.93 21.05 11.01
CA PHE A 16 34.93 20.57 10.08
C PHE A 16 35.51 21.76 9.32
N GLU A 17 36.77 22.09 9.57
CA GLU A 17 37.48 23.16 8.86
C GLU A 17 38.59 22.56 7.97
N ASN A 18 39.11 23.38 7.04
CA ASN A 18 40.15 22.96 6.10
C ASN A 18 41.46 22.51 6.78
N ASP A 19 41.66 22.85 8.04
CA ASP A 19 42.87 22.57 8.82
C ASP A 19 42.64 21.54 9.93
N GLY A 20 41.40 21.10 10.20
CA GLY A 20 41.11 20.21 11.33
C GLY A 20 39.63 20.00 11.63
N VAL A 21 39.34 19.00 12.46
CA VAL A 21 38.04 18.85 13.11
C VAL A 21 38.10 19.46 14.51
N TYR A 22 37.15 20.34 14.81
CA TYR A 22 37.05 21.06 16.07
C TYR A 22 35.83 20.58 16.87
N LEU A 23 36.03 20.37 18.17
CA LEU A 23 34.97 20.08 19.14
C LEU A 23 34.79 21.30 20.05
N THR A 24 33.56 21.76 20.18
CA THR A 24 33.18 22.83 21.09
C THR A 24 32.20 22.27 22.11
N VAL A 25 32.54 22.28 23.41
CA VAL A 25 31.62 21.85 24.48
C VAL A 25 31.21 23.07 25.29
N TYR A 26 29.91 23.34 25.36
CA TYR A 26 29.34 24.47 26.06
C TYR A 26 29.02 24.13 27.51
N LYS A 27 29.07 25.12 28.40
CA LYS A 27 28.65 24.93 29.80
C LYS A 27 27.19 24.51 29.84
N PRO A 28 26.83 23.45 30.57
CA PRO A 28 25.46 23.04 30.74
C PRO A 28 24.69 24.16 31.46
N LEU A 29 23.59 24.61 30.86
CA LEU A 29 22.67 25.58 31.49
C LEU A 29 21.89 24.94 32.65
N ASP A 30 21.69 23.61 32.62
CA ASP A 30 20.96 22.81 33.62
C ASP A 30 21.61 21.43 33.84
N PHE A 31 21.34 20.79 34.99
CA PHE A 31 21.94 19.51 35.39
C PHE A 31 21.69 18.36 34.38
N PHE A 32 20.61 18.45 33.60
CA PHE A 32 20.21 17.45 32.61
C PHE A 32 20.99 17.52 31.29
N ASN A 33 21.73 18.60 31.03
CA ASN A 33 22.40 18.86 29.75
C ASN A 33 23.92 18.68 29.81
N ARG A 34 24.43 17.90 30.78
CA ARG A 34 25.85 17.56 30.86
C ARG A 34 26.23 16.61 29.72
N VAL A 35 27.16 17.06 28.90
CA VAL A 35 27.74 16.26 27.82
C VAL A 35 28.69 15.22 28.41
N ASN A 36 28.48 13.94 28.12
CA ASN A 36 29.41 12.89 28.49
C ASN A 36 30.42 12.62 27.38
N GLU A 37 31.62 12.18 27.76
CA GLU A 37 32.64 11.72 26.81
C GLU A 37 32.11 10.59 25.92
N THR A 38 31.34 9.65 26.49
CA THR A 38 30.74 8.52 25.75
C THR A 38 29.83 8.98 24.62
N ASP A 39 29.06 10.04 24.82
CA ASP A 39 28.15 10.58 23.81
C ASP A 39 28.93 11.21 22.64
N ILE A 40 30.00 11.94 22.96
CA ILE A 40 30.91 12.50 21.96
C ILE A 40 31.62 11.39 21.20
N LEU A 41 32.17 10.37 21.89
CA LEU A 41 32.84 9.24 21.25
C LEU A 41 31.90 8.45 20.32
N ASN A 42 30.63 8.27 20.71
CA ASN A 42 29.63 7.65 19.85
C ASN A 42 29.39 8.46 18.57
N ILE A 43 29.37 9.79 18.65
CA ILE A 43 29.19 10.67 17.50
C ILE A 43 30.43 10.71 16.62
N ILE A 44 31.62 10.74 17.21
CA ILE A 44 32.91 10.64 16.50
C ILE A 44 32.98 9.33 15.71
N ARG A 45 32.59 8.20 16.34
CA ARG A 45 32.48 6.90 15.67
C ARG A 45 31.45 6.91 14.54
N LYS A 46 30.28 7.50 14.80
CA LYS A 46 29.19 7.61 13.83
C LYS A 46 29.58 8.44 12.61
N LYS A 47 30.25 9.57 12.81
CA LYS A 47 30.81 10.44 11.77
C LYS A 47 32.13 9.91 11.18
N ARG A 48 32.58 8.72 11.60
CA ARG A 48 33.82 8.04 11.14
C ARG A 48 35.06 8.93 11.21
N ILE A 49 35.16 9.74 12.25
CA ILE A 49 36.33 10.59 12.51
C ILE A 49 37.50 9.68 12.93
N GLN A 50 38.62 9.79 12.23
CA GLN A 50 39.82 8.98 12.45
C GLN A 50 40.91 9.82 13.12
N ASN A 51 41.85 9.14 13.79
CA ASN A 51 43.03 9.77 14.39
C ASN A 51 42.70 10.96 15.34
N TYR A 52 41.59 10.85 16.08
CA TYR A 52 41.21 11.86 17.06
C TYR A 52 42.04 11.73 18.34
N ASN A 53 42.31 12.85 19.01
CA ASN A 53 43.03 12.89 20.27
C ASN A 53 42.07 12.77 21.46
N ALA A 54 42.01 11.57 22.05
CA ALA A 54 41.16 11.28 23.20
C ALA A 54 41.45 12.18 24.42
N SER A 55 42.72 12.49 24.70
CA SER A 55 43.10 13.36 25.82
C SER A 55 42.54 14.77 25.66
N ILE A 56 42.54 15.31 24.44
CA ILE A 56 41.98 16.63 24.15
C ILE A 56 40.46 16.62 24.33
N ILE A 57 39.77 15.53 23.96
CA ILE A 57 38.32 15.39 24.14
C ILE A 57 37.98 15.39 25.64
N THR A 58 38.66 14.57 26.46
CA THR A 58 38.42 14.52 27.92
C THR A 58 38.66 15.87 28.58
N ASP A 59 39.72 16.58 28.18
CA ASP A 59 40.02 17.93 28.67
C ASP A 59 38.94 18.95 28.27
N THR A 60 38.46 18.89 27.02
CA THR A 60 37.46 19.82 26.49
C THR A 60 36.10 19.61 27.15
N VAL A 61 35.70 18.35 27.39
CA VAL A 61 34.49 18.00 28.14
C VAL A 61 34.58 18.49 29.58
N SER A 62 35.72 18.28 30.23
CA SER A 62 35.93 18.69 31.62
C SER A 62 35.93 20.21 31.79
N LYS A 63 36.50 20.95 30.84
CA LYS A 63 36.56 22.43 30.86
C LYS A 63 35.22 23.06 30.45
N SER A 64 34.52 22.48 29.47
CA SER A 64 33.23 22.96 28.95
C SER A 64 33.22 24.47 28.66
N GLU A 65 34.32 25.03 28.15
CA GLU A 65 34.50 26.49 28.04
C GLU A 65 33.77 27.14 26.86
N GLY A 66 33.17 26.35 25.97
CA GLY A 66 32.53 26.83 24.73
C GLY A 66 33.54 27.27 23.67
N VAL A 67 34.81 26.88 23.79
CA VAL A 67 35.88 27.20 22.85
C VAL A 67 36.09 26.00 21.90
N PRO A 68 36.23 26.24 20.58
CA PRO A 68 36.56 25.18 19.64
C PRO A 68 37.98 24.68 19.86
N VAL A 69 38.12 23.37 20.11
CA VAL A 69 39.41 22.71 20.29
C VAL A 69 39.62 21.69 19.19
N LYS A 70 40.77 21.74 18.52
CA LYS A 70 41.13 20.80 17.45
C LYS A 70 41.31 19.40 18.03
N ILE A 71 40.45 18.47 17.62
CA ILE A 71 40.46 17.07 18.08
C ILE A 71 41.04 16.10 17.05
N ALA A 72 41.02 16.45 15.75
CA ALA A 72 41.56 15.62 14.67
C ALA A 72 42.10 16.50 13.52
N GLU A 73 42.85 15.89 12.60
CA GLU A 73 43.31 16.55 11.38
C GLU A 73 42.15 16.85 10.41
N ALA A 74 42.41 17.60 9.34
CA ALA A 74 41.40 17.93 8.35
C ALA A 74 40.90 16.63 7.69
N GLN A 75 39.61 16.39 7.81
CA GLN A 75 38.95 15.25 7.19
C GLN A 75 37.55 15.66 6.77
N GLU A 76 37.12 15.14 5.63
CA GLU A 76 35.79 15.39 5.12
C GLU A 76 34.75 14.72 6.02
N GLU A 77 33.68 15.43 6.34
CA GLU A 77 32.52 14.85 6.99
C GLU A 77 31.92 13.78 6.06
N GLN A 78 32.01 12.50 6.45
CA GLN A 78 31.33 11.44 5.70
C GLN A 78 29.82 11.59 5.90
N SER A 79 29.15 12.24 4.96
CA SER A 79 27.69 12.30 4.90
C SER A 79 27.13 10.91 4.62
N VAL A 80 26.13 10.50 5.40
CA VAL A 80 25.37 9.27 5.11
C VAL A 80 24.08 9.71 4.42
N ASN A 81 23.99 9.44 3.13
CA ASN A 81 22.80 9.73 2.34
C ASN A 81 21.58 8.96 2.87
N SER A 82 20.39 9.50 2.64
CA SER A 82 19.15 8.77 2.88
C SER A 82 19.16 7.44 2.14
N THR A 83 18.95 6.36 2.87
CA THR A 83 18.78 5.03 2.27
C THR A 83 17.30 4.82 1.94
N ILE A 84 17.05 4.27 0.76
CA ILE A 84 15.70 3.94 0.29
C ILE A 84 15.62 2.43 0.16
N GLU A 85 14.77 1.81 0.96
CA GLU A 85 14.47 0.39 0.85
C GLU A 85 13.12 0.23 0.15
N ALA A 86 13.12 -0.46 -0.99
CA ALA A 86 11.90 -0.82 -1.71
C ALA A 86 11.52 -2.28 -1.43
N ILE A 87 10.27 -2.50 -1.02
CA ILE A 87 9.71 -3.81 -0.69
C ILE A 87 8.52 -4.04 -1.62
N VAL A 88 8.50 -5.19 -2.30
CA VAL A 88 7.38 -5.61 -3.15
C VAL A 88 6.74 -6.84 -2.52
N SER A 89 5.41 -6.86 -2.47
CA SER A 89 4.66 -8.01 -1.96
C SER A 89 4.88 -9.26 -2.83
N GLN A 90 4.70 -10.44 -2.24
CA GLN A 90 4.91 -11.72 -2.95
C GLN A 90 3.97 -11.89 -4.16
N ASP A 91 2.75 -11.38 -4.07
CA ASP A 91 1.75 -11.35 -5.15
C ASP A 91 2.04 -10.27 -6.21
N LYS A 92 3.07 -9.43 -5.99
CA LYS A 92 3.46 -8.31 -6.85
C LYS A 92 2.33 -7.31 -7.10
N MET A 93 1.37 -7.21 -6.17
CA MET A 93 0.24 -6.29 -6.25
C MET A 93 0.51 -4.97 -5.53
N SER A 94 1.41 -4.94 -4.54
CA SER A 94 1.71 -3.74 -3.76
C SER A 94 3.22 -3.54 -3.63
N ALA A 95 3.66 -2.29 -3.73
CA ALA A 95 5.03 -1.91 -3.43
C ALA A 95 5.06 -0.79 -2.38
N PHE A 96 6.04 -0.93 -1.50
CA PHE A 96 6.25 -0.06 -0.36
C PHE A 96 7.68 0.47 -0.39
N ILE A 97 7.85 1.65 0.17
CA ILE A 97 9.16 2.21 0.45
C ILE A 97 9.32 2.51 1.93
N ILE A 98 10.54 2.32 2.42
CA ILE A 98 10.98 2.75 3.74
C ILE A 98 12.15 3.71 3.51
N LEU A 99 12.00 4.93 4.04
CA LEU A 99 13.02 5.97 3.97
C LEU A 99 13.77 6.04 5.30
N SER A 100 15.09 6.01 5.27
CA SER A 100 15.93 6.31 6.43
C SER A 100 16.35 7.78 6.43
N PRO A 101 16.34 8.44 7.61
CA PRO A 101 16.71 9.85 7.70
C PRO A 101 18.17 10.03 7.25
N PRO A 102 18.49 11.11 6.51
CA PRO A 102 19.87 11.43 6.18
C PRO A 102 20.62 11.78 7.47
N GLU A 103 21.90 11.42 7.57
CA GLU A 103 22.73 11.78 8.72
C GLU A 103 23.76 12.85 8.33
N ALA A 104 24.03 13.76 9.27
CA ALA A 104 24.88 14.92 9.06
C ALA A 104 24.36 15.83 7.92
N ASN A 105 25.05 15.82 6.77
CA ASN A 105 24.74 16.58 5.55
C ASN A 105 24.27 15.66 4.40
N GLY A 106 23.72 14.49 4.72
CA GLY A 106 23.19 13.55 3.73
C GLY A 106 22.11 14.18 2.87
N THR A 107 22.09 13.84 1.58
CA THR A 107 21.08 14.37 0.65
C THR A 107 19.71 13.73 0.95
N PRO A 108 18.61 14.52 0.98
CA PRO A 108 17.27 13.96 1.09
C PRO A 108 16.96 13.03 -0.09
N PRO A 109 16.00 12.10 0.07
CA PRO A 109 15.66 11.16 -1.00
C PRO A 109 15.14 11.92 -2.22
N SER A 110 15.78 11.74 -3.37
CA SER A 110 15.33 12.32 -4.63
C SER A 110 14.23 11.46 -5.26
N LEU A 111 13.39 12.09 -6.08
CA LEU A 111 12.36 11.39 -6.85
C LEU A 111 12.98 10.28 -7.72
N GLU A 112 14.11 10.58 -8.36
CA GLU A 112 14.84 9.62 -9.19
C GLU A 112 15.34 8.43 -8.39
N ALA A 113 15.86 8.65 -7.18
CA ALA A 113 16.35 7.57 -6.32
C ALA A 113 15.21 6.65 -5.85
N ILE A 114 14.04 7.20 -5.50
CA ILE A 114 12.87 6.40 -5.13
C ILE A 114 12.39 5.56 -6.32
N VAL A 115 12.30 6.20 -7.48
CA VAL A 115 11.87 5.55 -8.72
C VAL A 115 12.85 4.44 -9.11
N GLN A 116 14.16 4.69 -9.04
CA GLN A 116 15.19 3.67 -9.29
C GLN A 116 15.12 2.51 -8.30
N ALA A 117 14.90 2.79 -7.01
CA ALA A 117 14.74 1.74 -6.01
C ALA A 117 13.54 0.83 -6.33
N LEU A 118 12.41 1.41 -6.75
CA LEU A 118 11.22 0.65 -7.18
C LEU A 118 11.48 -0.16 -8.45
N TYR A 119 12.12 0.45 -9.46
CA TYR A 119 12.49 -0.25 -10.70
C TYR A 119 13.46 -1.41 -10.45
N SER A 120 14.41 -1.25 -9.53
CA SER A 120 15.36 -2.32 -9.17
C SER A 120 14.68 -3.55 -8.59
N LYS A 121 13.47 -3.39 -8.04
CA LYS A 121 12.60 -4.48 -7.55
C LYS A 121 11.60 -4.97 -8.59
N GLY A 122 11.65 -4.46 -9.82
CA GLY A 122 10.81 -4.86 -10.94
C GLY A 122 9.47 -4.13 -11.03
N VAL A 123 9.23 -3.08 -10.24
CA VAL A 123 8.01 -2.28 -10.34
C VAL A 123 8.08 -1.43 -11.61
N VAL A 124 7.19 -1.69 -12.56
CA VAL A 124 7.09 -0.97 -13.85
C VAL A 124 5.70 -0.35 -14.08
N TRP A 125 4.73 -0.69 -13.23
CA TRP A 125 3.35 -0.24 -13.33
C TRP A 125 2.79 0.15 -11.96
N GLY A 126 1.74 0.97 -11.95
CA GLY A 126 0.97 1.24 -10.73
C GLY A 126 1.60 2.20 -9.73
N MET A 127 2.71 2.88 -10.08
CA MET A 127 3.34 3.87 -9.21
C MET A 127 2.43 5.09 -9.02
N ASN A 128 2.21 5.46 -7.77
CA ASN A 128 1.46 6.66 -7.41
C ASN A 128 2.42 7.86 -7.38
N GLU A 129 2.54 8.53 -8.51
CA GLU A 129 3.45 9.67 -8.68
C GLU A 129 3.17 10.79 -7.66
N SER A 130 1.90 11.08 -7.37
CA SER A 130 1.51 12.11 -6.41
C SER A 130 2.02 11.79 -5.00
N LYS A 131 1.86 10.53 -4.54
CA LYS A 131 2.40 10.09 -3.24
C LYS A 131 3.92 10.13 -3.21
N ILE A 132 4.60 9.73 -4.30
CA ILE A 132 6.06 9.78 -4.37
C ILE A 132 6.56 11.23 -4.27
N ARG A 133 5.93 12.17 -4.99
CA ARG A 133 6.27 13.60 -4.90
C ARG A 133 6.00 14.17 -3.51
N GLU A 134 4.92 13.76 -2.87
CA GLU A 134 4.60 14.14 -1.49
C GLU A 134 5.68 13.64 -0.52
N LEU A 135 6.16 12.40 -0.68
CA LEU A 135 7.23 11.83 0.15
C LEU A 135 8.59 12.48 -0.08
N VAL A 136 8.83 13.06 -1.25
CA VAL A 136 10.03 13.86 -1.51
C VAL A 136 9.91 15.25 -0.87
N ALA A 137 8.73 15.87 -0.94
CA ALA A 137 8.48 17.19 -0.36
C ALA A 137 8.41 17.16 1.17
N ASN A 138 7.76 16.14 1.73
CA ASN A 138 7.56 15.92 3.15
C ASN A 138 7.96 14.48 3.51
N PRO A 139 9.27 14.20 3.66
CA PRO A 139 9.76 12.85 3.89
C PRO A 139 9.31 12.32 5.26
N VAL A 140 8.70 11.15 5.22
CA VAL A 140 8.30 10.40 6.40
C VAL A 140 9.28 9.22 6.56
N TYR A 141 10.04 9.23 7.64
CA TYR A 141 11.12 8.28 7.87
C TYR A 141 10.70 7.09 8.73
N ASN A 142 11.38 5.96 8.53
CA ASN A 142 11.25 4.72 9.30
C ASN A 142 9.84 4.13 9.31
N ILE A 143 9.04 4.46 8.31
CA ILE A 143 7.67 3.98 8.14
C ILE A 143 7.57 3.35 6.75
N GLN A 144 6.85 2.23 6.68
CA GLN A 144 6.54 1.55 5.43
C GLN A 144 5.36 2.22 4.75
N ILE A 145 5.57 2.80 3.58
CA ILE A 145 4.56 3.58 2.86
C ILE A 145 4.29 2.96 1.50
N GLN A 146 3.02 2.69 1.22
CA GLN A 146 2.60 2.14 -0.06
C GLN A 146 2.64 3.21 -1.15
N VAL A 147 3.47 2.98 -2.17
CA VAL A 147 3.71 3.91 -3.27
C VAL A 147 3.39 3.33 -4.64
N ALA A 148 3.09 2.04 -4.74
CA ALA A 148 2.54 1.46 -5.96
C ALA A 148 1.46 0.42 -5.67
N GLU A 149 0.47 0.34 -6.55
CA GLU A 149 -0.64 -0.61 -6.49
C GLU A 149 -1.00 -1.15 -7.88
N GLY A 150 -1.15 -2.48 -7.97
CA GLY A 150 -1.60 -3.19 -9.16
C GLY A 150 -3.12 -3.13 -9.32
N VAL A 151 -3.60 -3.40 -10.52
CA VAL A 151 -5.03 -3.50 -10.82
C VAL A 151 -5.46 -4.95 -10.65
N PRO A 152 -6.34 -5.29 -9.70
CA PRO A 152 -6.80 -6.67 -9.54
C PRO A 152 -7.69 -7.11 -10.72
N ALA A 153 -7.63 -8.39 -11.07
CA ALA A 153 -8.55 -8.98 -12.03
C ALA A 153 -9.94 -9.12 -11.41
N ILE A 154 -10.98 -8.78 -12.18
CA ILE A 154 -12.37 -8.92 -11.75
C ILE A 154 -13.01 -10.02 -12.60
N ASN A 155 -13.43 -11.10 -11.97
CA ASN A 155 -14.14 -12.16 -12.68
C ASN A 155 -15.49 -11.68 -13.19
N GLY A 156 -15.85 -12.18 -14.36
CA GLY A 156 -17.15 -12.03 -14.96
C GLY A 156 -18.24 -12.75 -14.16
N LYS A 157 -19.49 -12.41 -14.46
CA LYS A 157 -20.66 -13.10 -13.89
C LYS A 157 -21.26 -13.97 -14.97
N ASN A 158 -21.54 -15.24 -14.65
CA ASN A 158 -22.26 -16.11 -15.57
C ASN A 158 -23.62 -15.48 -15.91
N GLY A 159 -24.07 -15.72 -17.13
CA GLY A 159 -25.46 -15.48 -17.47
C GLY A 159 -26.34 -16.38 -16.60
N GLU A 160 -27.57 -15.93 -16.37
CA GLU A 160 -28.54 -16.71 -15.62
C GLU A 160 -29.91 -16.62 -16.29
N VAL A 161 -30.69 -17.68 -16.16
CA VAL A 161 -32.09 -17.67 -16.60
C VAL A 161 -32.91 -17.19 -15.42
N LYS A 162 -33.44 -15.98 -15.51
CA LYS A 162 -34.36 -15.42 -14.53
C LYS A 162 -35.78 -15.84 -14.90
N TYR A 163 -36.35 -16.71 -14.09
CA TYR A 163 -37.74 -17.11 -14.23
C TYR A 163 -38.64 -16.05 -13.58
N ILE A 164 -39.71 -15.69 -14.29
CA ILE A 164 -40.66 -14.65 -13.88
C ILE A 164 -41.78 -15.24 -13.01
N PHE A 165 -41.85 -16.58 -12.93
CA PHE A 165 -42.72 -17.35 -12.05
C PHE A 165 -41.94 -17.93 -10.88
N ASP A 166 -42.64 -18.24 -9.79
CA ASP A 166 -42.02 -18.73 -8.57
C ASP A 166 -41.76 -20.24 -8.63
N ILE A 167 -40.51 -20.62 -8.93
CA ILE A 167 -40.08 -22.04 -8.95
C ILE A 167 -40.00 -22.63 -7.53
N LYS A 168 -39.89 -21.78 -6.49
CA LYS A 168 -39.63 -22.17 -5.11
C LYS A 168 -40.81 -21.89 -4.19
N LYS A 169 -42.04 -22.14 -4.64
CA LYS A 169 -43.18 -22.21 -3.71
C LYS A 169 -42.87 -23.24 -2.62
N ASP A 170 -42.84 -22.76 -1.38
CA ASP A 170 -42.61 -23.57 -0.19
C ASP A 170 -43.68 -24.67 -0.17
N ARG A 171 -43.25 -25.93 -0.26
CA ARG A 171 -44.14 -27.09 -0.40
C ARG A 171 -44.59 -27.60 0.97
N THR A 172 -44.52 -26.77 2.01
CA THR A 172 -44.92 -27.15 3.36
C THR A 172 -46.45 -27.24 3.45
N PRO A 173 -47.01 -28.42 3.76
CA PRO A 173 -48.45 -28.57 3.91
C PRO A 173 -48.94 -27.80 5.13
N THR A 174 -50.04 -27.07 5.00
CA THR A 174 -50.72 -26.46 6.15
C THR A 174 -51.39 -27.56 6.98
N ILE A 175 -51.04 -27.66 8.26
CA ILE A 175 -51.66 -28.58 9.23
C ILE A 175 -52.85 -27.85 9.86
N MET A 176 -54.04 -28.43 9.78
CA MET A 176 -55.25 -27.89 10.41
C MET A 176 -55.26 -28.15 11.93
N GLU A 177 -56.05 -27.38 12.69
CA GLU A 177 -56.15 -27.53 14.16
C GLU A 177 -56.61 -28.93 14.61
N ASP A 178 -57.23 -29.70 13.73
CA ASP A 178 -57.67 -31.09 13.97
C ASP A 178 -56.60 -32.15 13.63
N GLY A 179 -55.39 -31.74 13.22
CA GLY A 179 -54.28 -32.62 12.83
C GLY A 179 -54.38 -33.16 11.40
N THR A 180 -55.40 -32.79 10.63
CA THR A 180 -55.56 -33.19 9.23
C THR A 180 -54.73 -32.28 8.31
N VAL A 181 -54.07 -32.89 7.32
CA VAL A 181 -53.23 -32.16 6.35
C VAL A 181 -54.06 -31.85 5.11
N ASN A 182 -54.25 -30.56 4.79
CA ASN A 182 -54.95 -30.15 3.59
C ASN A 182 -53.97 -30.01 2.41
N TYR A 183 -54.01 -30.99 1.50
CA TYR A 183 -53.17 -30.99 0.31
C TYR A 183 -53.71 -30.13 -0.85
N LYS A 184 -54.95 -29.63 -0.77
CA LYS A 184 -55.62 -28.93 -1.90
C LYS A 184 -55.25 -27.47 -2.06
N GLU A 185 -54.76 -26.81 -1.01
CA GLU A 185 -54.48 -25.36 -1.01
C GLU A 185 -53.01 -25.01 -1.25
N MET A 186 -52.20 -25.96 -1.69
CA MET A 186 -50.75 -25.72 -1.86
C MET A 186 -50.37 -24.82 -3.05
N ASN A 187 -51.33 -24.20 -3.76
CA ASN A 187 -51.08 -23.29 -4.91
C ASN A 187 -49.93 -23.77 -5.83
N LEU A 188 -49.86 -25.09 -6.04
CA LEU A 188 -48.69 -25.81 -6.52
C LEU A 188 -48.41 -25.55 -8.01
N VAL A 189 -49.43 -25.07 -8.72
CA VAL A 189 -49.43 -24.82 -10.15
C VAL A 189 -49.70 -23.34 -10.36
N GLU A 190 -48.78 -22.66 -11.03
CA GLU A 190 -48.98 -21.30 -11.48
C GLU A 190 -49.44 -21.38 -12.94
N SER A 191 -50.73 -21.09 -13.17
CA SER A 191 -51.27 -21.06 -14.52
C SER A 191 -50.73 -19.87 -15.28
N VAL A 192 -50.26 -20.11 -16.49
CA VAL A 192 -49.78 -19.07 -17.40
C VAL A 192 -50.71 -18.96 -18.61
N THR A 193 -50.80 -17.76 -19.15
CA THR A 193 -51.58 -17.50 -20.37
C THR A 193 -50.71 -17.67 -21.61
N LYS A 194 -51.33 -18.00 -22.74
CA LYS A 194 -50.68 -18.02 -24.04
C LYS A 194 -50.07 -16.66 -24.33
N GLY A 195 -48.78 -16.64 -24.66
CA GLY A 195 -48.02 -15.42 -24.90
C GLY A 195 -47.42 -14.79 -23.64
N GLN A 196 -47.62 -15.37 -22.45
CA GLN A 196 -47.00 -14.87 -21.23
C GLN A 196 -45.48 -15.15 -21.21
N LYS A 197 -44.70 -14.15 -20.79
CA LYS A 197 -43.26 -14.29 -20.58
C LYS A 197 -42.99 -15.14 -19.34
N LEU A 198 -42.25 -16.23 -19.53
CA LEU A 198 -41.94 -17.24 -18.50
C LEU A 198 -40.54 -17.03 -17.91
N ALA A 199 -39.58 -16.70 -18.77
CA ALA A 199 -38.20 -16.51 -18.35
C ALA A 199 -37.50 -15.48 -19.24
N GLU A 200 -36.48 -14.86 -18.68
CA GLU A 200 -35.56 -13.95 -19.35
C GLU A 200 -34.13 -14.43 -19.13
N LEU A 201 -33.32 -14.37 -20.18
CA LEU A 201 -31.89 -14.64 -20.14
C LEU A 201 -31.16 -13.37 -19.74
N ILE A 202 -30.55 -13.39 -18.55
CA ILE A 202 -29.60 -12.37 -18.14
C ILE A 202 -28.26 -12.70 -18.80
N PRO A 203 -27.72 -11.82 -19.66
CA PRO A 203 -26.47 -12.08 -20.37
C PRO A 203 -25.29 -12.16 -19.39
N PRO A 204 -24.24 -12.94 -19.72
CA PRO A 204 -23.03 -12.96 -18.91
C PRO A 204 -22.31 -11.61 -18.95
N ILE A 205 -21.60 -11.32 -17.87
CA ILE A 205 -20.67 -10.19 -17.78
C ILE A 205 -19.26 -10.74 -18.01
N ALA A 206 -18.54 -10.16 -18.97
CA ALA A 206 -17.13 -10.48 -19.20
C ALA A 206 -16.26 -10.11 -18.00
N GLY A 207 -15.20 -10.88 -17.78
CA GLY A 207 -14.18 -10.56 -16.80
C GLY A 207 -13.36 -9.35 -17.25
N ARG A 208 -12.81 -8.60 -16.29
CA ARG A 208 -11.87 -7.52 -16.57
C ARG A 208 -10.48 -7.96 -16.16
N PRO A 209 -9.53 -8.10 -17.10
CA PRO A 209 -8.16 -8.47 -16.76
C PRO A 209 -7.55 -7.42 -15.84
N GLY A 210 -6.75 -7.89 -14.89
CA GLY A 210 -5.95 -7.05 -14.02
C GLY A 210 -4.52 -6.90 -14.56
N LYS A 211 -3.70 -6.12 -13.86
CA LYS A 211 -2.28 -5.95 -14.17
C LYS A 211 -1.50 -5.73 -12.89
N ASN A 212 -0.52 -6.57 -12.63
CA ASN A 212 0.33 -6.43 -11.45
C ASN A 212 1.43 -5.37 -11.65
N LEU A 213 2.22 -5.12 -10.60
CA LEU A 213 3.27 -4.09 -10.60
C LEU A 213 4.43 -4.38 -11.55
N VAL A 214 4.68 -5.66 -11.86
CA VAL A 214 5.74 -6.08 -12.80
C VAL A 214 5.28 -6.09 -14.26
N GLY A 215 4.04 -5.64 -14.52
CA GLY A 215 3.47 -5.55 -15.86
C GLY A 215 2.88 -6.85 -16.39
N SER A 216 2.79 -7.92 -15.58
CA SER A 216 2.10 -9.15 -15.95
C SER A 216 0.59 -8.95 -15.86
N GLU A 217 -0.12 -9.39 -16.89
CA GLU A 217 -1.59 -9.39 -16.91
C GLU A 217 -2.14 -10.51 -16.02
N LEU A 218 -3.11 -10.16 -15.20
CA LEU A 218 -3.88 -11.10 -14.39
C LEU A 218 -5.12 -11.49 -15.18
N LYS A 219 -5.21 -12.74 -15.59
CA LYS A 219 -6.35 -13.26 -16.35
C LYS A 219 -7.61 -13.20 -15.49
N ALA A 220 -8.65 -12.59 -16.03
CA ALA A 220 -10.00 -12.71 -15.48
C ALA A 220 -10.72 -13.89 -16.14
N ILE A 221 -11.64 -14.49 -15.40
CA ILE A 221 -12.52 -15.52 -15.93
C ILE A 221 -13.77 -14.85 -16.46
N ASP A 222 -14.10 -15.08 -17.73
CA ASP A 222 -15.34 -14.58 -18.32
C ASP A 222 -16.56 -15.32 -17.79
N GLY A 223 -17.67 -14.60 -17.69
CA GLY A 223 -18.96 -15.21 -17.41
C GLY A 223 -19.34 -16.19 -18.52
N ARG A 224 -19.82 -17.37 -18.14
CA ARG A 224 -20.34 -18.35 -19.09
C ARG A 224 -21.74 -17.97 -19.54
N ASP A 225 -22.03 -18.19 -20.82
CA ASP A 225 -23.38 -18.03 -21.37
C ASP A 225 -24.36 -18.98 -20.66
N ALA A 226 -25.50 -18.43 -20.25
CA ALA A 226 -26.65 -19.25 -19.91
C ALA A 226 -27.45 -19.57 -21.17
N ARG A 227 -28.16 -20.70 -21.14
CA ARG A 227 -29.08 -21.10 -22.20
C ARG A 227 -30.44 -21.37 -21.58
N ILE A 228 -31.48 -20.81 -22.18
CA ILE A 228 -32.84 -21.12 -21.78
C ILE A 228 -33.15 -22.56 -22.23
N PRO A 229 -33.58 -23.45 -21.31
CA PRO A 229 -33.98 -24.80 -21.67
C PRO A 229 -35.24 -24.76 -22.54
N ARG A 230 -35.19 -25.44 -23.70
CA ARG A 230 -36.34 -25.57 -24.59
C ARG A 230 -37.24 -26.70 -24.10
N GLY A 231 -38.50 -26.39 -23.81
CA GLY A 231 -39.53 -27.33 -23.37
C GLY A 231 -40.65 -27.51 -24.39
N ARG A 232 -41.62 -28.38 -24.08
CA ARG A 232 -42.88 -28.42 -24.82
C ARG A 232 -43.72 -27.19 -24.45
N ASN A 233 -44.47 -26.67 -25.43
CA ASN A 233 -45.41 -25.55 -25.27
C ASN A 233 -44.76 -24.21 -24.88
N VAL A 234 -43.47 -24.03 -25.14
CA VAL A 234 -42.75 -22.78 -24.94
C VAL A 234 -41.99 -22.41 -26.21
N VAL A 235 -41.93 -21.11 -26.50
CA VAL A 235 -41.24 -20.54 -27.67
C VAL A 235 -40.26 -19.46 -27.21
N LEU A 236 -39.10 -19.39 -27.86
CA LEU A 236 -38.12 -18.33 -27.60
C LEU A 236 -38.43 -17.11 -28.48
N SER A 237 -38.09 -15.91 -28.00
CA SER A 237 -38.06 -14.71 -28.85
C SER A 237 -37.04 -14.85 -29.99
N ASP A 238 -37.17 -14.01 -31.02
CA ASP A 238 -36.25 -13.98 -32.16
C ASP A 238 -34.79 -13.73 -31.73
N ASP A 239 -34.59 -12.94 -30.68
CA ASP A 239 -33.28 -12.66 -30.08
C ASP A 239 -32.78 -13.80 -29.15
N GLY A 240 -33.62 -14.80 -28.88
CA GLY A 240 -33.28 -15.95 -28.02
C GLY A 240 -33.15 -15.64 -26.52
N CYS A 241 -33.45 -14.41 -26.11
CA CYS A 241 -33.30 -13.92 -24.74
C CYS A 241 -34.55 -14.10 -23.87
N GLU A 242 -35.70 -14.38 -24.45
CA GLU A 242 -36.97 -14.45 -23.70
C GLU A 242 -37.71 -15.74 -24.03
N LEU A 243 -38.39 -16.31 -23.04
CA LEU A 243 -39.21 -17.52 -23.18
C LEU A 243 -40.68 -17.16 -22.99
N TYR A 244 -41.53 -17.57 -23.92
CA TYR A 244 -42.97 -17.34 -23.91
C TYR A 244 -43.77 -18.64 -23.92
N SER A 245 -44.93 -18.65 -23.28
CA SER A 245 -45.87 -19.77 -23.36
C SER A 245 -46.60 -19.77 -24.70
N THR A 246 -46.79 -20.94 -25.33
CA THR A 246 -47.57 -21.07 -26.58
C THR A 246 -49.03 -21.48 -26.36
N ILE A 247 -49.38 -21.84 -25.11
CA ILE A 247 -50.73 -22.28 -24.72
C ILE A 247 -51.10 -21.66 -23.36
N ASP A 248 -52.39 -21.70 -23.02
CA ASP A 248 -52.85 -21.49 -21.66
C ASP A 248 -52.67 -22.80 -20.87
N GLY A 249 -52.18 -22.73 -19.63
CA GLY A 249 -51.99 -23.92 -18.78
C GLY A 249 -51.22 -23.68 -17.50
#